data_AF-E6LRQ4-F1
#
_entry.id   AF-E6LRQ4-F1
#
_cell.length_a   1.000
_cell.length_b   1.000
_cell.length_c   1.000
_cell.angle_alpha   90.00
_cell.angle_beta   90.00
_cell.angle_gamma   90.00
#
_symmetry.space_group_name_H-M   'P 1'
#
loop_
_entity.id
_entity.type
_entity.pdbx_description
1 polymer ?
#
loop_
_entity_poly.entity_id
_entity_poly.type
_entity_poly.pdbx_seq_one_letter_code
_entity_poly.pdbx_strand_id
1 'polypeptide(L)'
;MGGKEGTTIKELSENLGKETIDLYNTSETRSNQKSFGLNYQKLGKELMSRDELKVMDGGKCILEIRGARPFYSDKFDITKHKNYKLLSDYNKKNAFDIEKYLRRRDKVNLKEEMRVKVVEVDR
;
A
#
# COMPACT_ATOMS: atom_id res chain seq x y z
N MET A 1 -3.60 6.11 -8.54
CA MET A 1 -3.24 4.87 -7.82
C MET A 1 -4.12 4.75 -6.60
N GLY A 2 -5.24 4.04 -6.71
CA GLY A 2 -6.27 4.02 -5.68
C GLY A 2 -7.45 3.16 -6.12
N GLY A 3 -7.16 1.93 -6.55
CA GLY A 3 -8.22 0.94 -6.76
C GLY A 3 -8.73 0.53 -5.39
N LYS A 4 -9.97 0.93 -5.04
CA LYS A 4 -10.70 0.39 -3.88
C LYS A 4 -11.20 -1.02 -4.21
N GLU A 5 -10.28 -1.89 -4.62
CA GLU A 5 -10.63 -3.26 -4.95
C GLU A 5 -10.79 -4.02 -3.63
N GLY A 6 -12.04 -4.31 -3.28
CA GLY A 6 -12.36 -5.01 -2.04
C GLY A 6 -11.72 -6.42 -2.00
N THR A 7 -11.45 -7.01 -3.16
CA THR A 7 -10.71 -8.27 -3.32
C THR A 7 -9.29 -8.15 -2.78
N THR A 8 -8.54 -7.12 -3.18
CA THR A 8 -7.18 -6.86 -2.70
C THR A 8 -7.12 -6.65 -1.18
N ILE A 9 -8.09 -5.95 -0.60
CA ILE A 9 -8.14 -5.72 0.87
C ILE A 9 -8.39 -7.03 1.61
N LYS A 10 -9.17 -7.95 1.02
CA LYS A 10 -9.42 -9.26 1.62
C LYS A 10 -8.16 -10.12 1.62
N GLU A 11 -7.46 -10.17 0.48
CA GLU A 11 -6.19 -10.90 0.34
C GLU A 11 -5.13 -10.38 1.32
N LEU A 12 -5.04 -9.06 1.50
CA LEU A 12 -4.13 -8.44 2.47
C LEU A 12 -4.47 -8.84 3.92
N SER A 13 -5.76 -8.87 4.30
CA SER A 13 -6.18 -9.30 5.64
C SER A 13 -5.82 -10.78 5.88
N GLU A 14 -6.05 -11.63 4.88
CA GLU A 14 -5.73 -13.06 4.97
C GLU A 14 -4.22 -13.30 5.08
N ASN A 15 -3.39 -12.54 4.35
CA ASN A 15 -1.93 -12.64 4.39
C ASN A 15 -1.32 -12.14 5.71
N LEU A 16 -1.91 -11.12 6.36
CA LEU A 16 -1.49 -10.65 7.68
C LEU A 16 -1.65 -11.73 8.74
N GLY A 17 -2.72 -12.52 8.64
CA GLY A 17 -3.04 -13.61 9.55
C GLY A 17 -3.93 -13.19 10.72
N LYS A 18 -4.02 -14.08 11.72
CA LYS A 18 -4.96 -13.98 12.84
C LYS A 18 -4.23 -14.06 14.17
N GLU A 19 -4.69 -13.26 15.13
CA GLU A 19 -4.33 -13.35 16.53
C GLU A 19 -5.31 -14.27 17.27
N THR A 20 -4.81 -14.97 18.30
CA THR A 20 -5.64 -15.78 19.18
C THR A 20 -6.07 -14.94 20.37
N ILE A 21 -7.37 -14.85 20.62
CA ILE A 21 -7.97 -14.14 21.74
C ILE A 21 -8.65 -15.16 22.64
N ASP A 22 -8.28 -15.16 23.92
CA ASP A 22 -8.96 -15.93 24.95
C ASP A 22 -10.13 -15.11 25.51
N LEU A 23 -11.36 -15.58 25.32
CA LEU A 23 -12.57 -15.01 25.88
C LEU A 23 -12.94 -15.70 27.19
N TYR A 24 -13.24 -14.86 28.19
CA TYR A 24 -13.68 -15.25 29.51
C TYR A 24 -15.11 -14.75 29.71
N ASN A 25 -16.09 -15.64 29.53
CA ASN A 25 -17.50 -15.31 29.74
C ASN A 25 -17.92 -15.70 31.15
N THR A 26 -18.26 -14.70 31.97
CA THR A 26 -18.83 -14.88 33.30
C THR A 26 -20.34 -14.70 33.24
N SER A 27 -21.12 -15.77 33.40
CA SER A 27 -22.57 -15.69 33.53
C SER A 27 -22.97 -15.79 35.00
N GLU A 28 -23.60 -14.74 35.53
CA GLU A 28 -24.23 -14.75 36.85
C GLU A 28 -25.74 -14.86 36.67
N THR A 29 -26.33 -15.98 37.10
CA THR A 29 -27.79 -16.14 37.13
C THR A 29 -28.30 -15.81 38.53
N ARG A 30 -29.07 -14.73 38.64
CA ARG A 30 -29.73 -14.30 39.88
C ARG A 30 -31.16 -14.84 39.93
N SER A 31 -31.33 -16.03 40.49
CA SER A 31 -32.61 -16.52 41.01
C SER A 31 -32.41 -16.90 42.49
N ASN A 32 -33.35 -17.61 43.10
CA ASN A 32 -33.40 -17.91 44.54
C ASN A 32 -32.09 -18.53 45.12
N GLN A 33 -31.22 -19.08 44.28
CA GLN A 33 -29.82 -19.39 44.55
C GLN A 33 -28.92 -18.70 43.51
N LYS A 34 -27.83 -18.06 43.96
CA LYS A 34 -26.81 -17.48 43.07
C LYS A 34 -26.00 -18.60 42.42
N SER A 35 -25.99 -18.66 41.09
CA SER A 35 -25.11 -19.55 40.33
C SER A 35 -24.15 -18.72 39.47
N PHE A 36 -22.90 -19.17 39.40
CA PHE A 36 -21.85 -18.55 38.60
C PHE A 36 -21.34 -19.58 37.58
N GLY A 37 -21.48 -19.27 36.29
CA GLY A 37 -20.91 -20.04 35.19
C GLY A 37 -19.69 -19.33 34.63
N LEU A 38 -18.56 -20.05 34.51
CA LEU A 38 -17.37 -19.57 33.83
C LEU A 38 -17.18 -20.37 32.53
N ASN A 39 -17.12 -19.69 31.39
CA ASN A 39 -16.87 -20.30 30.10
C ASN A 39 -15.60 -19.69 29.47
N TYR A 40 -14.64 -20.54 29.13
CA TYR A 40 -13.37 -20.19 28.49
C TYR A 40 -13.44 -20.59 27.02
N GLN A 41 -13.27 -19.62 26.11
CA GLN A 41 -13.31 -19.86 24.66
C GLN A 41 -12.10 -19.23 23.99
N LYS A 42 -11.43 -19.99 23.12
CA LYS A 42 -10.37 -19.45 22.26
C LYS A 42 -10.96 -19.08 20.91
N LEU A 43 -10.82 -17.82 20.51
CA LEU A 43 -11.30 -17.29 19.24
C LEU A 43 -10.14 -16.74 18.43
N GLY A 44 -10.21 -16.87 17.10
CA GLY A 44 -9.25 -16.26 16.19
C GLY A 44 -9.79 -14.97 15.63
N LYS A 45 -9.10 -13.84 15.86
CA LYS A 45 -9.43 -12.53 15.30
C LYS A 45 -8.39 -12.16 14.24
N GLU A 46 -8.83 -11.56 13.14
CA GLU A 46 -7.90 -10.96 12.16
C GLU A 46 -7.07 -9.85 12.83
N LEU A 47 -5.77 -9.80 12.54
CA LEU A 47 -4.87 -8.77 13.08
C LEU A 47 -5.31 -7.36 12.67
N MET A 48 -5.77 -7.21 11.42
CA MET A 48 -6.32 -5.97 10.91
C MET A 48 -7.50 -6.29 10.00
N SER A 49 -8.69 -5.84 10.40
CA SER A 49 -9.91 -6.05 9.65
C SER A 49 -9.94 -5.24 8.36
N ARG A 50 -10.81 -5.63 7.43
CA ARG A 50 -10.98 -4.95 6.14
C ARG A 50 -11.33 -3.46 6.29
N ASP A 51 -12.08 -3.12 7.34
CA ASP A 51 -12.45 -1.73 7.63
C ASP A 51 -11.27 -0.94 8.21
N GLU A 52 -10.46 -1.55 9.08
CA GLU A 52 -9.24 -0.93 9.60
C GLU A 52 -8.20 -0.72 8.49
N LEU A 53 -8.07 -1.65 7.54
CA LEU A 53 -7.21 -1.51 6.36
C LEU A 53 -7.67 -0.36 5.44
N LYS A 54 -8.98 -0.13 5.34
CA LYS A 54 -9.55 0.91 4.48
C LYS A 54 -9.37 2.32 5.04
N VAL A 55 -9.30 2.45 6.36
CA VAL A 55 -9.14 3.73 7.09
C VAL A 55 -7.67 3.93 7.53
N MET A 56 -6.77 3.05 7.09
CA MET A 56 -5.34 3.16 7.39
C MET A 56 -4.78 4.52 6.99
N ASP A 57 -3.91 5.07 7.85
CA ASP A 57 -3.28 6.35 7.60
C ASP A 57 -2.47 6.32 6.29
N GLY A 58 -2.66 7.38 5.49
CA GLY A 58 -1.96 7.57 4.23
C GLY A 58 -0.45 7.75 4.40
N GLY A 59 0.08 7.89 5.61
CA GLY A 59 1.52 7.86 5.90
C GLY A 59 2.09 6.47 6.13
N LYS A 60 1.25 5.44 6.33
CA LYS A 60 1.67 4.09 6.73
C LYS A 60 1.40 3.06 5.65
N CYS A 61 2.04 1.91 5.76
CA CYS A 61 1.84 0.75 4.88
C CYS A 61 2.07 -0.56 5.62
N ILE A 62 1.50 -1.63 5.07
CA ILE A 62 1.88 -2.99 5.41
C ILE A 62 3.01 -3.39 4.46
N LEU A 63 4.13 -3.82 5.02
CA LEU A 63 5.30 -4.25 4.26
C LEU A 63 5.41 -5.77 4.31
N GLU A 64 5.47 -6.38 3.13
CA GLU A 64 5.71 -7.80 2.95
C GLU A 64 7.10 -7.99 2.33
N ILE A 65 8.00 -8.63 3.08
CA ILE A 65 9.35 -8.99 2.62
C ILE A 65 9.48 -10.50 2.71
N ARG A 66 10.11 -11.12 1.71
CA ARG A 66 10.40 -12.55 1.76
C ARG A 66 11.19 -12.91 3.02
N GLY A 67 10.70 -13.89 3.76
CA GLY A 67 11.33 -14.41 4.98
C GLY A 67 10.90 -13.71 6.27
N ALA A 68 10.06 -12.66 6.21
CA ALA A 68 9.49 -12.02 7.38
C ALA A 68 7.95 -12.08 7.34
N ARG A 69 7.31 -12.07 8.51
CA ARG A 69 5.86 -11.85 8.57
C ARG A 69 5.55 -10.42 8.16
N PRO A 70 4.45 -10.16 7.43
CA PRO A 70 4.04 -8.80 7.12
C PRO A 70 3.92 -7.96 8.38
N PHE A 71 4.40 -6.73 8.34
CA PHE A 71 4.37 -5.82 9.48
C PHE A 71 3.97 -4.41 9.09
N TYR A 72 3.48 -3.67 10.07
CA TYR A 72 3.02 -2.30 9.91
C TYR A 72 4.19 -1.34 10.04
N SER A 73 4.41 -0.49 9.02
CA SER A 73 5.54 0.43 8.96
C SER A 73 5.12 1.78 8.37
N ASP A 74 5.91 2.81 8.65
CA ASP A 74 5.76 4.12 8.00
C ASP A 74 6.32 4.07 6.57
N LYS A 75 5.69 4.82 5.66
CA LYS A 75 6.18 4.97 4.29
C LYS A 75 7.47 5.78 4.26
N PHE A 76 8.28 5.51 3.25
CA PHE A 76 9.53 6.22 3.06
C PHE A 76 9.28 7.71 2.78
N ASP A 77 9.94 8.57 3.55
CA ASP A 77 9.90 10.02 3.36
C ASP A 77 10.73 10.42 2.14
N ILE A 78 10.04 10.83 1.08
CA ILE A 78 10.63 11.23 -0.20
C ILE A 78 11.65 12.37 -0.06
N THR A 79 11.50 13.24 0.96
CA THR A 79 12.40 14.39 1.17
C THR A 79 13.83 13.96 1.52
N LYS A 80 13.98 12.76 2.10
CA LYS A 80 15.28 12.20 2.50
C LYS A 80 16.01 11.54 1.34
N HIS A 81 15.35 11.36 0.19
CA HIS A 81 15.97 10.71 -0.96
C HIS A 81 17.01 11.64 -1.63
N LYS A 82 18.17 11.10 -2.02
CA LYS A 82 19.28 11.86 -2.65
C LYS A 82 18.82 12.64 -3.89
N ASN A 83 17.91 12.04 -4.67
CA ASN A 83 17.39 12.62 -5.92
C ASN A 83 16.10 13.42 -5.74
N TYR A 84 15.66 13.71 -4.51
CA TYR A 84 14.42 14.47 -4.26
C TYR A 84 14.41 15.84 -4.97
N LYS A 85 15.60 16.44 -5.13
CA LYS A 85 15.79 17.71 -5.84
C LYS A 85 15.32 17.71 -7.31
N LEU A 86 15.20 16.54 -7.92
CA LEU A 86 14.77 16.37 -9.31
C LEU A 86 13.24 16.23 -9.44
N LEU A 87 12.53 16.08 -8.33
CA LEU A 87 11.08 15.91 -8.33
C LEU A 87 10.37 17.25 -8.54
N SER A 88 9.17 17.21 -9.12
CA SER A 88 8.26 18.36 -9.22
C SER A 88 7.90 18.95 -7.86
N ASP A 89 7.85 18.10 -6.84
CA ASP A 89 7.46 18.46 -5.47
C ASP A 89 8.51 19.35 -4.79
N TYR A 90 9.78 19.24 -5.20
CA TYR A 90 10.84 20.14 -4.76
C TYR A 90 10.84 21.45 -5.56
N ASN A 91 10.66 21.37 -6.89
CA ASN A 91 10.61 22.55 -7.76
C ASN A 91 9.64 22.32 -8.92
N LYS A 92 8.63 23.20 -9.04
CA LYS A 92 7.62 23.16 -10.12
C LYS A 92 8.24 23.18 -11.54
N LYS A 93 9.47 23.68 -11.70
CA LYS A 93 10.20 23.66 -12.98
C LYS A 93 10.59 22.24 -13.44
N ASN A 94 10.68 21.29 -12.51
CA ASN A 94 10.98 19.89 -12.80
C ASN A 94 9.73 19.09 -13.20
N ALA A 95 8.56 19.73 -13.26
CA ALA A 95 7.34 19.07 -13.70
C ALA A 95 7.52 18.55 -15.13
N PHE A 96 7.27 17.26 -15.32
CA PHE A 96 7.36 16.63 -16.62
C PHE A 96 6.17 17.03 -17.49
N ASP A 97 6.45 17.83 -18.51
CA ASP A 97 5.45 18.28 -19.49
C ASP A 97 5.40 17.29 -20.66
N ILE A 98 4.35 16.46 -20.67
CA ILE A 98 4.13 15.40 -21.66
C ILE A 98 4.03 15.98 -23.07
N GLU A 99 3.41 17.16 -23.21
CA GLU A 99 3.16 17.79 -24.51
C GLU A 99 4.46 18.31 -25.13
N LYS A 100 5.32 18.94 -24.32
CA LYS A 100 6.67 19.33 -24.75
C LYS A 100 7.55 18.12 -25.06
N TYR A 101 7.42 17.02 -24.32
CA TYR A 101 8.18 15.81 -24.56
C TYR A 101 7.80 15.15 -25.90
N LEU A 102 6.49 15.04 -26.20
CA LEU A 102 5.99 14.50 -27.47
C LEU A 102 6.42 15.37 -28.66
N ARG A 103 6.29 16.71 -28.56
CA ARG A 103 6.79 17.64 -29.61
C ARG A 103 8.30 17.53 -29.86
N ARG A 104 9.08 17.14 -28.85
CA ARG A 104 10.53 16.95 -28.97
C ARG A 104 10.88 15.57 -29.56
N ARG A 105 10.03 14.55 -29.45
CA ARG A 105 10.24 13.25 -30.12
C ARG A 105 10.18 13.36 -31.64
N ASP A 106 9.29 14.20 -32.16
CA ASP A 106 9.18 14.43 -33.61
C ASP A 106 10.34 15.27 -34.17
N LYS A 107 11.02 16.04 -33.32
CA LYS A 107 12.24 16.78 -33.66
C LYS A 107 13.45 16.09 -33.07
N VAL A 108 13.92 15.05 -33.75
CA VAL A 108 15.20 14.40 -33.47
C VAL A 108 16.29 15.48 -33.47
N ASN A 109 16.92 15.73 -32.32
CA ASN A 109 18.11 16.57 -32.23
C ASN A 109 19.30 15.79 -32.82
N LEU A 110 19.39 15.79 -34.14
CA LEU A 110 20.52 15.27 -34.88
C LEU A 110 21.72 16.19 -34.64
N LYS A 111 22.76 15.67 -33.98
CA LYS A 111 24.08 16.33 -33.97
C LYS A 111 24.72 16.09 -35.34
N GLU A 112 25.52 17.04 -35.85
CA GLU A 112 26.15 16.96 -37.19
C GLU A 112 26.96 15.67 -37.42
N GLU A 113 27.48 15.05 -36.35
CA GLU A 113 28.27 13.81 -36.43
C GLU A 113 27.43 12.51 -36.39
N MET A 114 26.10 12.60 -36.29
CA MET A 114 25.25 11.44 -36.07
C MET A 114 24.85 10.77 -37.39
N ARG A 115 25.44 9.61 -37.69
CA ARG A 115 25.04 8.78 -38.84
C ARG A 115 23.66 8.18 -38.61
N VAL A 116 22.67 8.64 -39.37
CA VAL A 116 21.29 8.15 -39.32
C VAL A 116 21.03 7.26 -40.54
N LYS A 117 20.44 6.08 -40.33
CA LYS A 117 19.79 5.32 -41.40
C LYS A 117 18.31 5.70 -41.40
N VAL A 118 17.87 6.38 -42.45
CA VAL A 118 16.45 6.60 -42.72
C VAL A 118 15.89 5.27 -43.20
N VAL A 119 14.93 4.71 -42.46
CA VAL A 119 14.14 3.56 -42.90
C VAL A 119 12.76 4.12 -43.16
N GLU A 120 12.38 4.18 -44.44
CA GLU A 120 11.02 4.51 -44.84
C GLU A 120 10.10 3.37 -44.38
N VAL A 121 9.11 3.72 -43.56
CA VAL A 121 8.03 2.79 -43.22
C VAL A 121 6.94 3.04 -44.26
N ASP A 122 6.92 2.21 -45.29
CA ASP A 122 5.82 2.14 -46.26
C ASP A 122 4.50 1.88 -45.52
N ARG A 123 3.47 2.61 -45.92
CA ARG A 123 2.10 2.51 -45.40
C ARG A 123 1.34 1.36 -46.03
#